data_AF-A0A067T215-F1
#
_entry.id   AF-A0A067T215-F1
#
_cell.length_a   1.000
_cell.length_b   1.000
_cell.length_c   1.000
_cell.angle_alpha   90.00
_cell.angle_beta   90.00
_cell.angle_gamma   90.00
#
_symmetry.space_group_name_H-M   'P 1'
#
loop_
_entity.id
_entity.type
_entity.pdbx_description
1 polymer ?
#
loop_
_entity_poly.entity_id
_entity_poly.type
_entity_poly.pdbx_seq_one_letter_code
_entity_poly.pdbx_strand_id
1 'polypeptide(L)'
;MTGIEENNSSSSKSGAATPAEGGAEVKEEIQKMTIEERRAKLDELRKKMAASSKANRSSLVNEAAKAKVTARDAARLERQRKLAETLRLKADAEDRGEDVERQKNWEYTIEENDEWEKKLARKKRRADFEFHDDAHAARRRYKKDLDHIKPDLVAYNKQKAIAMGLNSGSLVGFNPEAGSSELAAISQEQKLAAENLYRDANTLIYGDSKPSEDAIDRVVGKINKEYKGKFSRKRLNEEEGDITYINEHNRVFNKKIARYYDKYTAEIRASFERGTAL
;
A
#
# COMPACT_ATOMS: atom_id res chain seq x y z
N MET A 1 47.49 -3.74 4.60
CA MET A 1 48.21 -3.56 5.87
C MET A 1 47.15 -3.65 6.97
N THR A 2 46.92 -4.81 7.60
CA THR A 2 47.59 -5.28 8.85
C THR A 2 47.52 -4.20 9.92
N GLY A 3 46.90 -4.32 11.10
CA GLY A 3 46.23 -5.37 11.88
C GLY A 3 45.66 -4.68 13.15
N ILE A 4 45.45 -5.44 14.25
CA ILE A 4 44.91 -5.08 15.60
C ILE A 4 43.44 -5.56 15.73
N GLU A 5 43.10 -6.77 16.22
CA GLU A 5 43.31 -7.39 17.57
C GLU A 5 42.66 -6.54 18.68
N GLU A 6 41.82 -6.96 19.65
CA GLU A 6 41.70 -8.16 20.51
C GLU A 6 40.23 -8.22 21.04
N ASN A 7 39.52 -9.37 20.98
CA ASN A 7 39.38 -10.46 21.97
C ASN A 7 38.74 -10.13 23.34
N ASN A 8 37.56 -10.72 23.62
CA ASN A 8 37.35 -11.83 24.60
C ASN A 8 35.86 -12.26 24.60
N SER A 9 35.49 -13.47 24.14
CA SER A 9 35.44 -14.77 24.84
C SER A 9 34.10 -15.10 25.53
N SER A 10 33.40 -16.09 24.99
CA SER A 10 32.79 -17.22 25.73
C SER A 10 32.57 -18.35 24.70
N SER A 11 33.43 -19.38 24.70
CA SER A 11 33.23 -20.68 25.37
C SER A 11 31.99 -21.43 24.84
N SER A 12 32.05 -22.65 24.30
CA SER A 12 33.10 -23.68 24.27
C SER A 12 32.78 -24.69 23.16
N LYS A 13 33.84 -25.20 22.54
CA LYS A 13 33.83 -26.29 21.56
C LYS A 13 34.58 -27.46 22.20
N SER A 14 33.85 -28.53 22.50
CA SER A 14 34.38 -29.89 22.68
C SER A 14 33.69 -30.73 21.61
N GLY A 15 34.39 -31.52 20.77
CA GLY A 15 35.43 -32.46 21.13
C GLY A 15 34.77 -33.82 21.33
N ALA A 16 34.15 -34.37 20.29
CA ALA A 16 33.60 -35.73 20.31
C ALA A 16 34.67 -36.69 19.81
N ALA A 17 35.41 -37.24 20.76
CA ALA A 17 36.25 -38.41 20.59
C ALA A 17 35.39 -39.66 20.38
N THR A 18 35.96 -40.57 19.61
CA THR A 18 35.63 -41.97 19.39
C THR A 18 35.09 -42.70 20.63
N PRO A 19 34.14 -43.62 20.46
CA PRO A 19 34.13 -44.88 21.20
C PRO A 19 34.44 -46.03 20.25
N ALA A 20 35.50 -46.76 20.54
CA ALA A 20 35.81 -48.05 19.93
C ALA A 20 34.87 -49.14 20.48
N GLU A 21 34.48 -50.02 19.55
CA GLU A 21 34.14 -51.44 19.69
C GLU A 21 33.16 -51.90 20.79
N GLY A 22 31.95 -52.24 20.34
CA GLY A 22 31.12 -53.30 20.89
C GLY A 22 30.60 -54.15 19.73
N GLY A 23 31.09 -55.39 19.64
CA GLY A 23 30.83 -56.29 18.53
C GLY A 23 29.34 -56.59 18.32
N ALA A 24 28.91 -56.44 17.07
CA ALA A 24 27.88 -57.26 16.47
C ALA A 24 28.26 -57.42 15.00
N GLU A 25 28.88 -58.55 14.66
CA GLU A 25 28.89 -59.05 13.29
C GLU A 25 27.44 -59.25 12.85
N VAL A 26 26.80 -58.21 12.34
CA VAL A 26 25.66 -58.40 11.44
C VAL A 26 26.28 -58.86 10.13
N LYS A 27 26.46 -60.17 10.02
CA LYS A 27 26.57 -60.82 8.73
C LYS A 27 25.23 -60.56 8.02
N GLU A 28 25.14 -59.44 7.32
CA GLU A 28 24.13 -59.29 6.27
C GLU A 28 24.46 -60.36 5.24
N GLU A 29 23.78 -61.50 5.37
CA GLU A 29 23.69 -62.45 4.29
C GLU A 29 23.14 -61.68 3.09
N ILE A 30 23.99 -61.48 2.08
CA ILE A 30 23.60 -60.99 0.78
C ILE A 30 22.72 -62.07 0.16
N GLN A 31 21.44 -62.08 0.53
CA GLN A 31 20.44 -62.84 -0.20
C GLN A 31 20.45 -62.28 -1.61
N LYS A 32 20.90 -63.11 -2.57
CA LYS A 32 20.92 -62.76 -3.98
C LYS A 32 19.46 -62.64 -4.42
N MET A 33 18.91 -61.43 -4.33
CA MET A 33 17.58 -61.07 -4.86
C MET A 33 17.40 -61.78 -6.19
N THR A 34 16.28 -62.48 -6.34
CA THR A 34 15.97 -63.20 -7.57
C THR A 34 15.98 -62.21 -8.74
N ILE A 35 16.24 -62.70 -9.95
CA ILE A 35 16.37 -61.84 -11.15
C ILE A 35 15.10 -60.97 -11.34
N GLU A 36 13.94 -61.50 -10.95
CA GLU A 36 12.64 -60.85 -11.01
C GLU A 36 12.49 -59.73 -9.98
N GLU A 37 12.90 -59.93 -8.73
CA GLU A 37 12.88 -58.88 -7.70
C GLU A 37 13.90 -57.77 -8.02
N ARG A 38 15.05 -58.12 -8.60
CA ARG A 38 16.02 -57.14 -9.09
C ARG A 38 15.44 -56.32 -10.26
N ARG A 39 14.68 -56.95 -11.15
CA ARG A 39 13.98 -56.26 -12.25
C ARG A 39 12.87 -55.33 -11.73
N ALA A 40 12.05 -55.78 -10.78
CA ALA A 40 11.01 -54.97 -10.16
C ALA A 40 11.60 -53.73 -9.45
N LYS A 41 12.68 -53.93 -8.68
CA LYS A 41 13.42 -52.84 -8.03
C LYS A 41 14.03 -51.86 -9.04
N LEU A 42 14.52 -52.34 -10.18
CA LEU A 42 15.00 -51.48 -11.27
C LEU A 42 13.87 -50.70 -11.96
N ASP A 43 12.70 -51.31 -12.16
CA ASP A 43 11.55 -50.63 -12.76
C ASP A 43 10.94 -49.58 -11.81
N GLU A 44 10.93 -49.84 -10.51
CA GLU A 44 10.64 -48.83 -9.49
C GLU A 44 11.64 -47.68 -9.50
N LEU A 45 12.94 -47.98 -9.62
CA LEU A 45 13.98 -46.96 -9.70
C LEU A 45 13.83 -46.12 -10.97
N ARG A 46 13.51 -46.74 -12.11
CA ARG A 46 13.18 -46.05 -13.36
C ARG A 46 11.95 -45.15 -13.23
N LYS A 47 10.88 -45.62 -12.57
CA LYS A 47 9.68 -44.81 -12.28
C LYS A 47 10.01 -43.62 -11.38
N LYS A 48 10.80 -43.82 -10.33
CA LYS A 48 11.28 -42.75 -9.44
C LYS A 48 12.15 -41.74 -10.18
N MET A 49 13.06 -42.20 -11.06
CA MET A 49 13.89 -41.34 -11.92
C MET A 49 13.07 -40.55 -12.95
N ALA A 50 12.05 -41.16 -13.55
CA ALA A 50 11.14 -40.48 -14.46
C ALA A 50 10.28 -39.42 -13.73
N ALA A 51 9.79 -39.76 -12.53
CA ALA A 51 9.02 -38.83 -11.69
C ALA A 51 9.88 -37.65 -11.23
N SER A 52 11.11 -37.89 -10.78
CA SER A 52 12.03 -36.81 -10.37
C SER A 52 12.43 -35.93 -11.54
N SER A 53 12.74 -36.51 -12.71
CA SER A 53 13.03 -35.75 -13.92
C SER A 53 11.85 -34.88 -14.37
N LYS A 54 10.62 -35.41 -14.32
CA LYS A 54 9.39 -34.64 -14.63
C LYS A 54 9.13 -33.54 -13.60
N ALA A 55 9.31 -33.83 -12.31
CA ALA A 55 9.17 -32.84 -11.24
C ALA A 55 10.18 -31.70 -11.42
N ASN A 56 11.44 -32.02 -11.69
CA ASN A 56 12.50 -31.05 -11.95
C ASN A 56 12.21 -30.21 -13.21
N ARG A 57 11.74 -30.82 -14.30
CA ARG A 57 11.32 -30.06 -15.48
C ARG A 57 10.17 -29.12 -15.16
N SER A 58 9.18 -29.58 -14.39
CA SER A 58 8.03 -28.76 -14.02
C SER A 58 8.41 -27.61 -13.08
N SER A 59 9.33 -27.82 -12.12
CA SER A 59 9.81 -26.77 -11.22
C SER A 59 10.59 -25.72 -11.98
N LEU A 60 11.48 -26.11 -12.91
CA LEU A 60 12.23 -25.17 -13.76
C LEU A 60 11.29 -24.33 -14.63
N VAL A 61 10.26 -24.93 -15.24
CA VAL A 61 9.26 -24.20 -16.04
C VAL A 61 8.44 -23.26 -15.16
N ASN A 62 8.02 -23.70 -13.97
CA ASN A 62 7.25 -22.88 -13.03
C ASN A 62 8.07 -21.71 -12.48
N GLU A 63 9.37 -21.92 -12.22
CA GLU A 63 10.29 -20.87 -11.78
C GLU A 63 10.53 -19.85 -12.89
N ALA A 64 10.79 -20.31 -14.12
CA ALA A 64 10.91 -19.43 -15.28
C ALA A 64 9.61 -18.65 -15.55
N ALA A 65 8.45 -19.26 -15.33
CA ALA A 65 7.16 -18.58 -15.44
C ALA A 65 6.97 -17.55 -14.32
N LYS A 66 7.28 -17.88 -13.06
CA LYS A 66 7.21 -16.95 -11.92
C LYS A 66 8.16 -15.78 -12.09
N ALA A 67 9.38 -16.01 -12.58
CA ALA A 67 10.37 -14.96 -12.84
C ALA A 67 9.90 -13.95 -13.91
N LYS A 68 9.06 -14.39 -14.87
CA LYS A 68 8.48 -13.50 -15.90
C LYS A 68 7.31 -12.66 -15.39
N VAL A 69 6.66 -13.05 -14.29
CA VAL A 69 5.51 -12.32 -13.77
C VAL A 69 6.00 -11.15 -12.92
N THR A 70 5.80 -9.93 -13.40
CA THR A 70 6.07 -8.73 -12.62
C THR A 70 5.05 -8.59 -11.47
N ALA A 71 5.39 -7.85 -10.42
CA ALA A 71 4.46 -7.57 -9.32
C ALA A 71 3.14 -6.91 -9.79
N ARG A 72 3.22 -6.09 -10.86
CA ARG A 72 2.04 -5.45 -11.47
C ARG A 72 1.14 -6.47 -12.18
N ASP A 73 1.74 -7.42 -12.89
CA ASP A 73 0.99 -8.47 -13.59
C ASP A 73 0.40 -9.48 -12.61
N ALA A 74 1.12 -9.81 -11.53
CA ALA A 74 0.60 -10.60 -10.43
C ALA A 74 -0.66 -9.95 -9.80
N ALA A 75 -0.59 -8.66 -9.48
CA ALA A 75 -1.74 -7.91 -8.94
C ALA A 75 -2.90 -7.75 -9.94
N ARG A 76 -2.62 -7.78 -11.25
CA ARG A 76 -3.67 -7.80 -12.29
C ARG A 76 -4.34 -9.17 -12.33
N LEU A 77 -3.57 -10.26 -12.35
CA LEU A 77 -4.07 -11.63 -12.34
C LEU A 77 -4.87 -11.93 -11.08
N GLU A 78 -4.42 -11.47 -9.91
CA GLU A 78 -5.15 -11.65 -8.65
C GLU A 78 -6.52 -10.96 -8.70
N ARG A 79 -6.60 -9.74 -9.23
CA ARG A 79 -7.88 -9.04 -9.42
C ARG A 79 -8.80 -9.78 -10.39
N GLN A 80 -8.25 -10.35 -11.47
CA GLN A 80 -9.02 -11.17 -12.41
C GLN A 80 -9.52 -12.46 -11.77
N ARG A 81 -8.69 -13.13 -10.95
CA ARG A 81 -9.07 -14.34 -10.20
C ARG A 81 -10.18 -14.04 -9.19
N LYS A 82 -10.01 -13.01 -8.36
CA LYS A 82 -11.05 -12.57 -7.41
C LYS A 82 -12.36 -12.22 -8.12
N LEU A 83 -12.29 -11.54 -9.26
CA LEU A 83 -13.47 -11.24 -10.07
C LEU A 83 -14.12 -12.54 -10.58
N ALA A 84 -13.35 -13.47 -11.13
CA ALA A 84 -13.86 -14.76 -11.60
C ALA A 84 -14.48 -15.58 -10.46
N GLU A 85 -13.86 -15.60 -9.28
CA GLU A 85 -14.40 -16.24 -8.08
C GLU A 85 -15.73 -15.61 -7.65
N THR A 86 -15.81 -14.27 -7.60
CA THR A 86 -17.07 -13.59 -7.25
C THR A 86 -18.17 -13.84 -8.27
N LEU A 87 -17.84 -13.89 -9.57
CA LEU A 87 -18.81 -14.22 -10.62
C LEU A 87 -19.26 -15.68 -10.52
N ARG A 88 -18.35 -16.61 -10.24
CA ARG A 88 -18.67 -18.02 -10.06
C ARG A 88 -19.57 -18.22 -8.85
N LEU A 89 -19.22 -17.62 -7.71
CA LEU A 89 -20.05 -17.66 -6.50
C LEU A 89 -21.44 -17.05 -6.74
N LYS A 90 -21.51 -15.97 -7.53
CA LYS A 90 -22.79 -15.37 -7.90
C LYS A 90 -23.63 -16.32 -8.76
N ALA A 91 -23.04 -16.96 -9.77
CA ALA A 91 -23.72 -17.97 -10.59
C ALA A 91 -24.17 -19.18 -9.76
N ASP A 92 -23.28 -19.72 -8.91
CA ASP A 92 -23.59 -20.83 -8.00
C ASP A 92 -24.73 -20.49 -7.01
N ALA A 93 -24.91 -19.21 -6.66
CA ALA A 93 -25.99 -18.74 -5.79
C ALA A 93 -27.30 -18.44 -6.55
N GLU A 94 -27.20 -17.91 -7.78
CA GLU A 94 -28.34 -17.76 -8.69
C GLU A 94 -28.96 -19.14 -9.02
N ASP A 95 -28.14 -20.16 -9.27
CA ASP A 95 -28.57 -21.55 -9.49
C ASP A 95 -29.25 -22.18 -8.26
N ARG A 96 -28.83 -21.79 -7.05
CA ARG A 96 -29.43 -22.21 -5.77
C ARG A 96 -30.67 -21.39 -5.39
N GLY A 97 -30.95 -20.29 -6.11
CA GLY A 97 -32.02 -19.35 -5.76
C GLY A 97 -31.76 -18.54 -4.49
N GLU A 98 -30.49 -18.41 -4.08
CA GLU A 98 -30.08 -17.64 -2.90
C GLU A 98 -29.76 -16.18 -3.26
N ASP A 99 -30.23 -15.24 -2.45
CA ASP A 99 -29.95 -13.81 -2.61
C ASP A 99 -28.56 -13.46 -2.04
N VAL A 100 -27.56 -13.39 -2.93
CA VAL A 100 -26.14 -13.12 -2.60
C VAL A 100 -25.96 -11.81 -1.84
N GLU A 101 -26.70 -10.77 -2.23
CA GLU A 101 -26.55 -9.45 -1.63
C GLU A 101 -27.15 -9.42 -0.22
N ARG A 102 -28.21 -10.20 0.03
CA ARG A 102 -28.74 -10.40 1.39
C ARG A 102 -27.74 -11.11 2.28
N GLN A 103 -27.08 -12.17 1.82
CA GLN A 103 -26.06 -12.88 2.61
C GLN A 103 -24.89 -11.94 2.96
N LYS A 104 -24.37 -11.18 1.99
CA LYS A 104 -23.33 -10.18 2.23
C LYS A 104 -23.77 -9.08 3.20
N ASN A 105 -25.02 -8.63 3.11
CA ASN A 105 -25.54 -7.61 4.02
C ASN A 105 -25.63 -8.10 5.47
N TRP A 106 -25.79 -9.40 5.69
CA TRP A 106 -25.76 -9.99 7.03
C TRP A 106 -24.34 -10.08 7.61
N GLU A 107 -23.32 -10.10 6.77
CA GLU A 107 -21.92 -10.11 7.20
C GLU A 107 -21.46 -8.73 7.68
N TYR A 108 -22.13 -7.65 7.28
CA TYR A 108 -21.78 -6.31 7.73
C TYR A 108 -22.22 -6.06 9.17
N THR A 109 -21.26 -5.71 10.01
CA THR A 109 -21.53 -5.23 11.36
C THR A 109 -22.06 -3.79 11.34
N ILE A 110 -22.76 -3.39 12.40
CA ILE A 110 -23.30 -2.02 12.54
C ILE A 110 -22.16 -0.99 12.47
N GLU A 111 -21.03 -1.27 13.13
CA GLU A 111 -19.86 -0.38 13.14
C GLU A 111 -19.26 -0.22 11.74
N GLU A 112 -19.12 -1.31 10.99
CA GLU A 112 -18.63 -1.26 9.61
C GLU A 112 -19.59 -0.49 8.70
N ASN A 113 -20.91 -0.63 8.89
CA ASN A 113 -21.90 0.14 8.15
C ASN A 113 -21.80 1.64 8.47
N ASP A 114 -21.66 2.02 9.74
CA ASP A 114 -21.51 3.41 10.16
C ASP A 114 -20.23 4.04 9.59
N GLU A 115 -19.11 3.31 9.62
CA GLU A 115 -17.87 3.76 9.01
C GLU A 115 -17.98 3.91 7.48
N TRP A 116 -18.71 2.98 6.85
CA TRP A 116 -18.98 3.01 5.42
C TRP A 116 -19.84 4.21 5.03
N GLU A 117 -20.91 4.47 5.75
CA GLU A 117 -21.77 5.65 5.57
C GLU A 117 -21.00 6.95 5.77
N LYS A 118 -20.16 7.02 6.82
CA LYS A 118 -19.26 8.16 7.06
C LYS A 118 -18.30 8.37 5.89
N LYS A 119 -17.78 7.29 5.31
CA LYS A 119 -16.89 7.34 4.13
C LYS A 119 -17.63 7.80 2.88
N LEU A 120 -18.85 7.31 2.65
CA LEU A 120 -19.72 7.75 1.55
C LEU A 120 -20.12 9.22 1.69
N ALA A 121 -20.55 9.65 2.87
CA ALA A 121 -20.87 11.04 3.17
C ALA A 121 -19.65 11.95 2.92
N ARG A 122 -18.46 11.54 3.36
CA ARG A 122 -17.21 12.25 3.09
C ARG A 122 -16.90 12.32 1.59
N LYS A 123 -17.15 11.24 0.84
CA LYS A 123 -16.97 11.21 -0.63
C LYS A 123 -17.97 12.14 -1.33
N LYS A 124 -19.25 12.11 -0.94
CA LYS A 124 -20.30 13.00 -1.45
C LYS A 124 -19.93 14.46 -1.23
N ARG A 125 -19.46 14.82 -0.03
CA ARG A 125 -18.98 16.19 0.26
C ARG A 125 -17.75 16.60 -0.55
N ARG A 126 -16.91 15.66 -0.97
CA ARG A 126 -15.72 15.92 -1.81
C ARG A 126 -16.01 15.86 -3.31
N ALA A 127 -17.19 15.39 -3.71
CA ALA A 127 -17.61 15.30 -5.10
C ALA A 127 -18.07 16.66 -5.68
N ASP A 128 -18.10 17.71 -4.87
CA ASP A 128 -18.28 19.07 -5.36
C ASP A 128 -17.01 19.54 -6.08
N PHE A 129 -17.07 19.55 -7.41
CA PHE A 129 -16.01 20.02 -8.29
C PHE A 129 -16.20 21.47 -8.75
N GLU A 130 -17.29 22.12 -8.34
CA GLU A 130 -17.55 23.49 -8.71
C GLU A 130 -16.54 24.45 -8.05
N PHE A 131 -16.32 25.58 -8.71
CA PHE A 131 -15.50 26.65 -8.20
C PHE A 131 -16.42 27.73 -7.63
N HIS A 132 -16.34 27.93 -6.32
CA HIS A 132 -17.13 28.95 -5.61
C HIS A 132 -16.29 30.21 -5.36
N ASP A 133 -15.19 30.06 -4.63
CA ASP A 133 -14.26 31.13 -4.25
C ASP A 133 -12.85 30.55 -4.05
N ASP A 134 -11.84 31.41 -4.12
CA ASP A 134 -10.43 31.08 -3.90
C ASP A 134 -10.19 30.60 -2.46
N ALA A 135 -10.83 31.21 -1.46
CA ALA A 135 -10.71 30.76 -0.07
C ALA A 135 -11.27 29.34 0.11
N HIS A 136 -12.40 29.05 -0.53
CA HIS A 136 -12.97 27.70 -0.51
C HIS A 136 -12.07 26.69 -1.24
N ALA A 137 -11.49 27.07 -2.38
CA ALA A 137 -10.54 26.24 -3.11
C ALA A 137 -9.27 25.94 -2.30
N ALA A 138 -8.71 26.95 -1.61
CA ALA A 138 -7.57 26.82 -0.73
C ALA A 138 -7.88 25.88 0.45
N ARG A 139 -9.04 26.05 1.10
CA ARG A 139 -9.50 25.18 2.20
C ARG A 139 -9.66 23.73 1.74
N ARG A 140 -10.23 23.49 0.55
CA ARG A 140 -10.35 22.13 -0.02
C ARG A 140 -8.98 21.50 -0.25
N ARG A 141 -8.03 22.26 -0.80
CA ARG A 141 -6.64 21.79 -1.00
C ARG A 141 -5.96 21.45 0.32
N TYR A 142 -6.02 22.36 1.31
CA TYR A 142 -5.47 22.14 2.64
C TYR A 142 -6.05 20.86 3.29
N LYS A 143 -7.37 20.68 3.25
CA LYS A 143 -8.02 19.46 3.78
C LYS A 143 -7.55 18.19 3.07
N LYS A 144 -7.34 18.26 1.75
CA LYS A 144 -6.80 17.13 0.99
C LYS A 144 -5.36 16.84 1.41
N ASP A 145 -4.55 17.86 1.64
CA ASP A 145 -3.16 17.70 2.06
C ASP A 145 -3.07 17.07 3.45
N LEU A 146 -3.96 17.44 4.37
CA LEU A 146 -4.09 16.78 5.68
C LEU A 146 -4.35 15.27 5.55
N ASP A 147 -5.12 14.83 4.56
CA ASP A 147 -5.34 13.39 4.33
C ASP A 147 -4.06 12.67 3.84
N HIS A 148 -3.11 13.39 3.22
CA HIS A 148 -1.86 12.81 2.71
C HIS A 148 -0.72 12.85 3.72
N ILE A 149 -0.83 13.70 4.75
CA ILE A 149 0.18 13.80 5.81
C ILE A 149 0.07 12.54 6.69
N LYS A 150 1.19 11.81 6.80
CA LYS A 150 1.35 10.69 7.72
C LYS A 150 2.34 11.10 8.81
N PRO A 151 1.86 11.40 10.02
CA PRO A 151 2.74 11.78 11.13
C PRO A 151 3.68 10.63 11.53
N ASP A 152 4.94 10.94 11.83
CA ASP A 152 5.86 10.00 12.46
C ASP A 152 5.64 10.00 13.98
N LEU A 153 4.85 9.04 14.45
CA LEU A 153 4.52 8.88 15.86
C LEU A 153 5.75 8.51 16.71
N VAL A 154 6.73 7.82 16.14
CA VAL A 154 7.93 7.38 16.89
C VAL A 154 8.82 8.58 17.20
N ALA A 155 9.08 9.42 16.19
CA ALA A 155 9.84 10.65 16.39
C ALA A 155 9.12 11.60 17.36
N TYR A 156 7.80 11.74 17.22
CA TYR A 156 7.00 12.56 18.14
C TYR A 156 7.06 12.04 19.58
N ASN A 157 6.89 10.73 19.78
CA ASN A 157 6.93 10.12 21.11
C ASN A 157 8.31 10.25 21.77
N LYS A 158 9.41 10.16 21.00
CA LYS A 158 10.77 10.41 21.49
C LYS A 158 10.93 11.85 21.99
N GLN A 159 10.49 12.83 21.19
CA GLN A 159 10.52 14.25 21.59
C GLN A 159 9.66 14.50 22.82
N LYS A 160 8.47 13.87 22.88
CA LYS A 160 7.57 13.95 24.02
C LYS A 160 8.18 13.35 25.29
N ALA A 161 8.83 12.20 25.20
CA ALA A 161 9.48 11.55 26.35
C ALA A 161 10.60 12.42 26.92
N ILE A 162 11.47 12.98 26.05
CA ILE A 162 12.54 13.90 26.44
C ILE A 162 11.98 15.14 27.15
N ALA A 163 10.95 15.76 26.57
CA ALA A 163 10.33 16.95 27.13
C ALA A 163 9.63 16.72 28.48
N MET A 164 9.02 15.55 28.67
CA MET A 164 8.33 15.18 29.91
C MET A 164 9.28 14.57 30.95
N GLY A 165 10.58 14.41 30.65
CA GLY A 165 11.54 13.78 31.54
C GLY A 165 11.32 12.28 31.76
N LEU A 166 10.54 11.61 30.91
CA LEU A 166 10.36 10.16 30.94
C LEU A 166 11.55 9.49 30.22
N ASN A 167 12.11 8.45 30.84
CA ASN A 167 13.15 7.63 30.20
C ASN A 167 12.66 7.15 28.82
N SER A 168 13.48 7.32 27.78
CA SER A 168 13.06 7.19 26.37
C SER A 168 12.51 5.82 25.95
N GLY A 169 12.60 4.81 26.82
CA GLY A 169 12.01 3.47 26.64
C GLY A 169 10.66 3.23 27.31
N SER A 170 10.19 4.13 28.19
CA SER A 170 8.96 3.92 28.98
C SER A 170 7.66 4.01 28.16
N LEU A 171 7.68 4.74 27.04
CA LEU A 171 6.46 5.03 26.27
C LEU A 171 6.13 4.02 25.15
N VAL A 172 6.95 2.99 24.97
CA VAL A 172 6.81 2.04 23.83
C VAL A 172 6.07 0.75 24.22
N GLY A 173 5.78 0.53 25.51
CA GLY A 173 5.04 -0.63 25.99
C GLY A 173 4.12 -0.28 27.16
N PHE A 174 2.82 -0.50 27.00
CA PHE A 174 1.85 -0.44 28.09
C PHE A 174 1.99 -1.71 28.93
N ASN A 175 2.55 -1.60 30.14
CA ASN A 175 2.61 -2.71 31.11
C ASN A 175 1.60 -2.46 32.23
N PRO A 176 0.50 -3.25 32.33
CA PRO A 176 -0.57 -3.01 33.31
C PRO A 176 -0.19 -3.31 34.77
N GLU A 177 0.98 -3.90 35.04
CA GLU A 177 1.48 -4.13 36.41
C GLU A 177 2.40 -3.02 36.93
N ALA A 178 2.82 -2.07 36.09
CA ALA A 178 3.63 -0.96 36.54
C ALA A 178 2.72 0.07 37.24
N GLY A 179 2.65 -0.05 38.57
CA GLY A 179 1.95 0.87 39.45
C GLY A 179 2.24 2.34 39.12
N SER A 180 1.24 3.18 39.36
CA SER A 180 1.25 4.63 39.14
C SER A 180 2.59 5.25 39.56
N SER A 181 3.41 5.60 38.58
CA SER A 181 4.65 6.34 38.80
C SER A 181 4.33 7.62 39.55
N GLU A 182 4.82 7.69 40.79
CA GLU A 182 4.88 8.89 41.59
C GLU A 182 5.42 10.06 40.77
N LEU A 183 4.84 11.24 40.99
CA LEU A 183 5.25 12.50 40.40
C LEU A 183 6.66 12.85 40.91
N ALA A 184 7.69 12.37 40.22
CA ALA A 184 9.05 12.84 40.41
C ALA A 184 9.07 14.38 40.26
N ALA A 185 9.76 15.07 41.15
CA ALA A 185 9.90 16.52 41.13
C ALA A 185 10.44 16.96 39.75
N ILE A 186 9.58 17.57 38.94
CA ILE A 186 9.93 18.05 37.60
C ILE A 186 11.00 19.13 37.77
N SER A 187 12.23 18.85 37.32
CA SER A 187 13.32 19.81 37.37
C SER A 187 12.95 21.08 36.59
N GLN A 188 13.53 22.23 36.94
CA GLN A 188 13.24 23.48 36.22
C GLN A 188 13.51 23.34 34.71
N GLU A 189 14.54 22.59 34.34
CA GLU A 189 14.84 22.25 32.94
C GLU A 189 13.76 21.38 32.29
N GLN A 190 13.20 20.41 33.02
CA GLN A 190 12.08 19.60 32.53
C GLN A 190 10.80 20.42 32.37
N LYS A 191 10.54 21.41 33.25
CA LYS A 191 9.41 22.34 33.07
C LYS A 191 9.58 23.17 31.80
N LEU A 192 10.78 23.73 31.60
CA LEU A 192 11.11 24.47 30.37
C LEU A 192 11.04 23.56 29.13
N ALA A 193 11.44 22.29 29.22
CA ALA A 193 11.35 21.34 28.11
C ALA A 193 9.89 20.95 27.78
N ALA A 194 9.04 20.80 28.79
CA ALA A 194 7.61 20.56 28.63
C ALA A 194 6.88 21.79 28.05
N GLU A 195 7.19 22.99 28.54
CA GLU A 195 6.71 24.27 27.97
C GLU A 195 7.19 24.47 26.52
N ASN A 196 8.40 24.00 26.21
CA ASN A 196 8.94 24.01 24.86
C ASN A 196 8.22 23.04 23.90
N LEU A 197 7.68 21.92 24.40
CA LEU A 197 6.90 20.98 23.60
C LEU A 197 5.46 21.49 23.41
N TYR A 198 4.84 21.99 24.48
CA TYR A 198 3.48 22.51 24.50
C TYR A 198 3.49 24.04 24.51
N ARG A 199 3.97 24.62 23.41
CA ARG A 199 4.11 26.08 23.27
C ARG A 199 2.76 26.77 23.22
N ASP A 200 2.59 27.79 24.05
CA ASP A 200 1.48 28.73 24.01
C ASP A 200 1.84 29.99 23.22
N ALA A 201 0.83 30.81 22.87
CA ALA A 201 0.98 32.07 22.14
C ALA A 201 1.96 33.07 22.81
N ASN A 202 2.15 32.96 24.12
CA ASN A 202 3.04 33.82 24.90
C ASN A 202 4.47 33.28 25.06
N THR A 203 4.80 32.14 24.44
CA THR A 203 6.15 31.57 24.53
C THR A 203 7.13 32.36 23.67
N LEU A 204 8.20 32.87 24.28
CA LEU A 204 9.19 33.74 23.61
C LEU A 204 10.19 32.98 22.73
N ILE A 205 10.19 31.64 22.80
CA ILE A 205 11.16 30.78 22.14
C ILE A 205 10.73 30.57 20.68
N TYR A 206 11.18 31.43 19.77
CA TYR A 206 10.89 31.38 18.34
C TYR A 206 12.18 31.30 17.51
N GLY A 207 12.25 30.36 16.56
CA GLY A 207 13.38 30.24 15.62
C GLY A 207 14.44 29.19 15.96
N ASP A 208 14.36 28.51 17.10
CA ASP A 208 15.37 27.52 17.52
C ASP A 208 15.26 26.13 16.85
N SER A 209 14.15 25.88 16.14
CA SER A 209 13.91 24.59 15.49
C SER A 209 14.78 24.41 14.25
N LYS A 210 15.75 23.49 14.32
CA LYS A 210 16.53 23.02 13.18
C LYS A 210 15.99 21.66 12.71
N PRO A 211 15.07 21.61 11.72
CA PRO A 211 14.51 20.35 11.25
C PRO A 211 15.59 19.48 10.62
N SER A 212 15.40 18.16 10.66
CA SER A 212 16.28 17.23 9.96
C SER A 212 16.18 17.40 8.44
N GLU A 213 17.25 17.06 7.72
CA GLU A 213 17.28 17.11 6.26
C GLU A 213 16.16 16.25 5.64
N ASP A 214 15.91 15.05 6.18
CA ASP A 214 14.78 14.20 5.79
C ASP A 214 13.41 14.91 5.91
N ALA A 215 13.23 15.75 6.93
CA ALA A 215 11.97 16.49 7.11
C ALA A 215 11.83 17.60 6.05
N ILE A 216 12.94 18.26 5.71
CA ILE A 216 13.00 19.26 4.65
C ILE A 216 12.68 18.60 3.31
N ASP A 217 13.32 17.46 3.01
CA ASP A 217 13.11 16.71 1.77
C ASP A 217 11.66 16.25 1.59
N ARG A 218 10.99 15.83 2.66
CA ARG A 218 9.55 15.49 2.60
C ARG A 218 8.70 16.69 2.19
N VAL A 219 8.99 17.87 2.72
CA VAL A 219 8.27 19.12 2.38
C VAL A 219 8.58 19.53 0.94
N VAL A 220 9.85 19.54 0.55
CA VAL A 220 10.27 19.87 -0.82
C VAL A 220 9.68 18.91 -1.84
N GLY A 221 9.66 17.60 -1.53
CA GLY A 221 9.01 16.58 -2.35
C GLY A 221 7.52 16.84 -2.56
N LYS A 222 6.80 17.27 -1.51
CA LYS A 222 5.39 17.67 -1.60
C LYS A 222 5.21 18.90 -2.50
N ILE A 223 5.99 19.95 -2.28
CA ILE A 223 5.94 21.20 -3.07
C ILE A 223 6.20 20.91 -4.55
N ASN A 224 7.22 20.12 -4.87
CA ASN A 224 7.54 19.74 -6.24
C ASN A 224 6.42 18.93 -6.89
N LYS A 225 5.76 18.05 -6.13
CA LYS A 225 4.61 17.27 -6.62
C LYS A 225 3.41 18.16 -6.90
N GLU A 226 3.16 19.18 -6.08
CA GLU A 226 2.10 20.16 -6.28
C GLU A 226 2.37 21.03 -7.50
N TYR A 227 3.61 21.51 -7.66
CA TYR A 227 4.03 22.31 -8.81
C TYR A 227 3.89 21.55 -10.14
N LYS A 228 4.24 20.26 -10.15
CA LYS A 228 4.09 19.39 -11.34
C LYS A 228 2.64 18.96 -11.60
N GLY A 229 1.73 19.18 -10.65
CA GLY A 229 0.32 18.80 -10.77
C GLY A 229 -0.43 19.70 -11.74
N LYS A 230 -1.02 19.11 -12.79
CA LYS A 230 -1.86 19.87 -13.74
C LYS A 230 -3.23 20.14 -13.13
N PHE A 231 -3.59 21.42 -12.97
CA PHE A 231 -4.94 21.81 -12.54
C PHE A 231 -6.00 21.50 -13.61
N SER A 232 -5.66 21.73 -14.89
CA SER A 232 -6.53 21.44 -16.03
C SER A 232 -6.08 20.18 -16.77
N ARG A 233 -7.03 19.27 -17.00
CA ARG A 233 -6.81 18.09 -17.86
C ARG A 233 -7.01 18.48 -19.32
N LYS A 234 -5.99 18.28 -20.16
CA LYS A 234 -6.15 18.39 -21.62
C LYS A 234 -7.14 17.31 -22.08
N ARG A 235 -8.22 17.73 -22.73
CA ARG A 235 -9.15 16.82 -23.42
C ARG A 235 -8.56 16.53 -24.80
N LEU A 236 -8.61 15.28 -25.25
CA LEU A 236 -8.26 14.92 -26.62
C LEU A 236 -9.20 15.70 -27.57
N ASN A 237 -8.66 16.26 -28.65
CA ASN A 237 -9.42 17.00 -29.65
C ASN A 237 -10.06 16.00 -30.64
N GLU A 238 -10.81 15.03 -30.13
CA GLU A 238 -11.58 14.08 -30.92
C GLU A 238 -13.02 14.61 -31.01
N GLU A 239 -13.21 15.75 -31.67
CA GLU A 239 -14.53 16.05 -32.26
C GLU A 239 -14.54 15.28 -33.59
N GLU A 240 -15.19 14.12 -33.59
CA GLU A 240 -15.57 13.36 -34.80
C GLU A 240 -16.69 14.09 -35.54
N GLY A 241 -16.51 15.39 -35.75
CA GLY A 241 -17.50 16.31 -36.30
C GLY A 241 -16.83 17.42 -37.11
N ASP A 242 -17.65 18.28 -37.70
CA ASP A 242 -17.20 19.32 -38.61
C ASP A 242 -16.29 20.34 -37.91
N ILE A 243 -15.13 20.58 -38.52
CA ILE A 243 -14.14 21.53 -38.03
C ILE A 243 -14.63 22.96 -38.33
N THR A 244 -15.15 23.62 -37.30
CA THR A 244 -15.70 24.99 -37.38
C THR A 244 -14.65 26.11 -37.23
N TYR A 245 -13.36 25.79 -37.21
CA TYR A 245 -12.29 26.74 -36.91
C TYR A 245 -11.11 26.62 -37.89
N ILE A 246 -10.45 27.76 -38.14
CA ILE A 246 -9.26 27.83 -39.02
C ILE A 246 -7.96 27.76 -38.20
N ASN A 247 -7.94 28.35 -36.99
CA ASN A 247 -6.76 28.37 -36.12
C ASN A 247 -7.10 27.95 -34.68
N GLU A 248 -6.08 27.67 -33.85
CA GLU A 248 -6.26 27.21 -32.46
C GLU A 248 -6.92 28.26 -31.56
N HIS A 249 -6.63 29.56 -31.78
CA HIS A 249 -7.29 30.64 -31.05
C HIS A 249 -8.79 30.71 -31.35
N ASN A 250 -9.17 30.54 -32.61
CA ASN A 250 -10.54 30.48 -33.08
C ASN A 250 -11.23 29.24 -32.50
N ARG A 251 -10.57 28.08 -32.45
CA ARG A 251 -11.10 26.89 -31.74
C ARG A 251 -11.42 27.17 -30.27
N VAL A 252 -10.50 27.80 -29.54
CA VAL A 252 -10.72 28.14 -28.12
C VAL A 252 -11.84 29.17 -27.96
N PHE A 253 -11.93 30.13 -28.89
CA PHE A 253 -12.98 31.13 -28.92
C PHE A 253 -14.36 30.53 -29.23
N ASN A 254 -14.49 29.71 -30.28
CA ASN A 254 -15.70 28.96 -30.62
C ASN A 254 -16.12 28.05 -29.46
N LYS A 255 -15.17 27.38 -28.80
CA LYS A 255 -15.44 26.60 -27.58
C LYS A 255 -15.88 27.44 -26.39
N LYS A 256 -15.52 28.72 -26.34
CA LYS A 256 -16.04 29.67 -25.34
C LYS A 256 -17.48 30.03 -25.69
N ILE A 257 -17.74 30.45 -26.93
CA ILE A 257 -19.10 30.76 -27.42
C ILE A 257 -20.03 29.58 -27.18
N ALA A 258 -19.60 28.37 -27.55
CA ALA A 258 -20.41 27.17 -27.41
C ALA A 258 -20.87 26.93 -25.97
N ARG A 259 -20.02 27.18 -24.97
CA ARG A 259 -20.38 27.03 -23.55
C ARG A 259 -21.51 27.97 -23.11
N TYR A 260 -21.62 29.15 -23.70
CA TYR A 260 -22.62 30.15 -23.31
C TYR A 260 -23.88 30.12 -24.18
N TYR A 261 -23.72 29.89 -25.49
CA TYR A 261 -24.80 30.11 -26.46
C TYR A 261 -25.43 28.82 -27.00
N ASP A 262 -24.76 27.67 -26.95
CA ASP A 262 -25.32 26.41 -27.52
C ASP A 262 -26.66 26.02 -26.90
N LYS A 263 -26.86 26.34 -25.61
CA LYS A 263 -28.14 26.13 -24.93
C LYS A 263 -29.30 26.88 -25.61
N TYR A 264 -29.03 28.04 -26.21
CA TYR A 264 -30.04 28.91 -26.82
C TYR A 264 -30.08 28.79 -28.36
N THR A 265 -29.00 28.32 -28.98
CA THR A 265 -28.88 28.22 -30.46
C THR A 265 -29.02 26.79 -30.99
N ALA A 266 -29.40 25.82 -30.14
CA ALA A 266 -29.57 24.43 -30.52
C ALA A 266 -30.58 24.23 -31.66
N GLU A 267 -31.71 24.96 -31.63
CA GLU A 267 -32.73 24.89 -32.70
C GLU A 267 -32.19 25.43 -34.03
N ILE A 268 -31.47 26.55 -33.98
CA ILE A 268 -30.85 27.16 -35.16
C ILE A 268 -29.84 26.18 -35.77
N ARG A 269 -29.00 25.54 -34.95
CA ARG A 269 -28.03 24.52 -35.39
C ARG A 269 -28.74 23.33 -36.03
N ALA A 270 -29.77 22.79 -35.39
CA ALA A 270 -30.55 21.67 -35.94
C ALA A 270 -31.28 22.05 -37.24
N SER A 271 -31.72 23.29 -37.41
CA SER A 271 -32.30 23.76 -38.67
C SER A 271 -31.25 23.89 -39.77
N PHE A 272 -30.02 24.33 -39.46
CA PHE A 272 -28.91 24.29 -40.43
C PHE A 272 -28.56 22.87 -40.86
N GLU A 273 -28.47 21.93 -39.91
CA GLU A 273 -28.20 20.51 -40.18
C GLU A 273 -29.34 19.84 -40.98
N ARG A 274 -30.58 20.31 -40.80
CA ARG A 274 -31.76 19.87 -41.59
C ARG A 274 -31.93 20.59 -42.93
N GLY A 275 -30.99 21.44 -43.35
CA GLY A 275 -31.05 22.11 -44.65
C GLY A 275 -31.92 23.36 -44.69
N THR A 276 -31.99 24.11 -43.59
CA THR A 276 -32.68 25.42 -43.48
C THR A 276 -34.18 25.41 -43.81
N ALA A 277 -34.85 24.27 -43.61
CA ALA A 277 -36.31 24.22 -43.62
C ALA A 277 -36.83 24.84 -42.31
N LEU A 278 -37.50 25.99 -42.42
CA LEU A 278 -38.28 26.64 -41.35
C LEU A 278 -39.52 25.81 -41.01
#